data_AF-A0A3L7S575-F1
#
_entry.id   AF-A0A3L7S575-F1
#
_cell.length_a   1.000
_cell.length_b   1.000
_cell.length_c   1.000
_cell.angle_alpha   90.00
_cell.angle_beta   90.00
_cell.angle_gamma   90.00
#
_symmetry.space_group_name_H-M   'P 1'
#
loop_
_entity.id
_entity.type
_entity.pdbx_description
1 polymer ?
#
loop_
_entity_poly.entity_id
_entity_poly.type
_entity_poly.pdbx_seq_one_letter_code
_entity_poly.pdbx_strand_id
1 'polypeptide(L)'
;MAVGLCLASAALAADGMRVGVDGNYVLGMEREGRQWRWRGEARDLFQGIAAAGVEAFRVRLWTRNDGPNGRDEATEVVRRAVAAGLDPYLVIFLSDDWADLMKQPAPADWRDLDIDARAPAVRRYSSEVVAHFRRAGLRSHLYEIGNEIDYGICGVYPGKGTKKTPESLARRCWPEAARLIAASQAGVLEADPEATFMLHIAHWWDARFCSDFFRFMLDHGVQVDVAGLSYFPSANIGGSLQMEQFGEVAAHLHAAIQRPIAVPETAYPCTREFAGQFSRWKKETPGYPLTPDGQRLWLTDFLAFCQHHPAIQAVYYWSPEWYGEGMWTAFACFDVDGDARPAWESFAVPARGRVAAKRTTYMEAIEGSVATVPVAEARQVAEAVLREELRRHGGVTTGYIEAITARELVVAGYRVALRASLMGNLALNAAAKGSAAGDWRDAVNRMDGDKERLVLFVRRPDDPLVADVLAHAAARGVAVLTHPLLPEAPLTFGFKLLQDE
;
A
#
# COMPACT_ATOMS: atom_id res chain seq x y z
N MET A 1 18.81 -19.75 -37.06
CA MET A 1 17.62 -18.88 -36.93
C MET A 1 16.55 -19.68 -36.21
N ALA A 2 16.47 -19.55 -34.89
CA ALA A 2 15.41 -20.15 -34.08
C ALA A 2 14.42 -19.03 -33.74
N VAL A 3 13.24 -19.11 -34.33
CA VAL A 3 12.14 -18.16 -34.10
C VAL A 3 11.58 -18.47 -32.73
N GLY A 4 11.91 -17.65 -31.74
CA GLY A 4 11.30 -17.69 -30.41
C GLY A 4 9.83 -17.30 -30.53
N LEU A 5 8.96 -18.27 -30.27
CA LEU A 5 7.52 -18.04 -30.17
C LEU A 5 7.28 -17.30 -28.85
N CYS A 6 7.17 -15.97 -28.90
CA CYS A 6 6.56 -15.18 -27.84
C CYS A 6 5.12 -15.65 -27.70
N LEU A 7 4.86 -16.56 -26.76
CA LEU A 7 3.52 -16.73 -26.20
C LEU A 7 3.22 -15.43 -25.44
N ALA A 8 2.49 -14.55 -26.10
CA ALA A 8 1.86 -13.41 -25.47
C ALA A 8 1.04 -13.93 -24.29
N SER A 9 1.36 -13.45 -23.08
CA SER A 9 0.59 -13.71 -21.87
C SER A 9 -0.84 -13.19 -22.08
N ALA A 10 -1.73 -14.10 -22.43
CA ALA A 10 -3.14 -13.83 -22.68
C ALA A 10 -3.95 -14.32 -21.48
N ALA A 11 -3.73 -13.73 -20.31
CA ALA A 11 -4.64 -13.82 -19.17
C ALA A 11 -4.28 -12.76 -18.12
N LEU A 12 -4.77 -11.53 -18.32
CA LEU A 12 -5.08 -10.47 -17.32
C LEU A 12 -5.22 -9.09 -18.01
N ALA A 13 -5.79 -9.05 -19.21
CA ALA A 13 -6.38 -7.81 -19.74
C ALA A 13 -7.88 -7.84 -19.42
N ALA A 14 -8.22 -7.75 -18.13
CA ALA A 14 -9.56 -7.33 -17.76
C ALA A 14 -9.64 -5.81 -18.01
N ASP A 15 -10.75 -5.31 -18.55
CA ASP A 15 -11.02 -3.90 -18.86
C ASP A 15 -11.13 -3.00 -17.59
N GLY A 16 -10.33 -3.25 -16.55
CA GLY A 16 -10.32 -2.50 -15.30
C GLY A 16 -9.41 -3.10 -14.23
N MET A 17 -9.07 -2.27 -13.24
CA MET A 17 -8.33 -2.68 -12.05
C MET A 17 -9.19 -3.62 -11.19
N ARG A 18 -8.60 -4.73 -10.73
CA ARG A 18 -9.23 -5.69 -9.83
C ARG A 18 -9.24 -5.18 -8.38
N VAL A 19 -10.38 -5.27 -7.72
CA VAL A 19 -10.49 -4.93 -6.28
C VAL A 19 -10.79 -6.19 -5.49
N GLY A 20 -9.94 -6.46 -4.50
CA GLY A 20 -10.02 -7.61 -3.63
C GLY A 20 -9.90 -7.25 -2.15
N VAL A 21 -10.00 -8.28 -1.32
CA VAL A 21 -9.72 -8.18 0.11
C VAL A 21 -8.90 -9.39 0.57
N ASP A 22 -8.15 -9.22 1.64
CA ASP A 22 -7.57 -10.31 2.42
C ASP A 22 -8.41 -10.46 3.70
N GLY A 23 -9.17 -11.55 3.85
CA GLY A 23 -10.13 -11.72 4.96
C GLY A 23 -9.97 -13.03 5.75
N ASN A 24 -8.73 -13.43 6.05
CA ASN A 24 -8.42 -14.78 6.53
C ASN A 24 -8.68 -15.01 8.04
N TYR A 25 -9.12 -14.01 8.80
CA TYR A 25 -9.45 -14.21 10.23
C TYR A 25 -10.89 -14.70 10.46
N VAL A 26 -11.71 -14.72 9.41
CA VAL A 26 -13.13 -15.07 9.44
C VAL A 26 -13.46 -16.32 10.27
N LEU A 27 -12.78 -17.45 10.04
CA LEU A 27 -13.09 -18.71 10.73
C LEU A 27 -12.72 -18.66 12.22
N GLY A 28 -11.65 -17.96 12.58
CA GLY A 28 -11.29 -17.67 13.97
C GLY A 28 -12.38 -16.86 14.65
N MET A 29 -12.80 -15.78 14.00
CA MET A 29 -13.82 -14.87 14.52
C MET A 29 -15.19 -15.54 14.67
N GLU A 30 -15.60 -16.40 13.73
CA GLU A 30 -16.85 -17.17 13.85
C GLU A 30 -16.82 -18.12 15.04
N ARG A 31 -15.68 -18.76 15.33
CA ARG A 31 -15.52 -19.59 16.54
C ARG A 31 -15.62 -18.78 17.83
N GLU A 32 -15.28 -17.49 17.79
CA GLU A 32 -15.47 -16.53 18.88
C GLU A 32 -16.91 -15.97 18.94
N GLY A 33 -17.81 -16.39 18.05
CA GLY A 33 -19.20 -15.93 18.00
C GLY A 33 -19.39 -14.57 17.32
N ARG A 34 -18.38 -14.07 16.60
CA ARG A 34 -18.47 -12.83 15.83
C ARG A 34 -19.41 -13.01 14.62
N GLN A 35 -20.09 -11.93 14.26
CA GLN A 35 -21.04 -11.87 13.15
C GLN A 35 -20.94 -10.52 12.45
N TRP A 36 -21.01 -10.52 11.13
CA TRP A 36 -20.96 -9.31 10.33
C TRP A 36 -22.36 -8.91 9.89
N ARG A 37 -22.64 -7.61 9.96
CA ARG A 37 -23.93 -7.04 9.59
C ARG A 37 -23.78 -5.95 8.54
N TRP A 38 -24.59 -6.01 7.49
CA TRP A 38 -24.72 -4.93 6.52
C TRP A 38 -26.10 -4.32 6.67
N ARG A 39 -26.15 -3.00 6.92
CA ARG A 39 -27.41 -2.28 7.15
C ARG A 39 -28.24 -2.91 8.28
N GLY A 40 -27.58 -3.39 9.33
CA GLY A 40 -28.18 -4.04 10.49
C GLY A 40 -28.57 -5.51 10.29
N GLU A 41 -28.41 -6.08 9.10
CA GLU A 41 -28.74 -7.48 8.81
C GLU A 41 -27.50 -8.36 8.86
N ALA A 42 -27.54 -9.43 9.66
CA ALA A 42 -26.47 -10.42 9.72
C ALA A 42 -26.33 -11.15 8.38
N ARG A 43 -25.09 -11.28 7.91
CA ARG A 43 -24.76 -11.96 6.65
C ARG A 43 -23.49 -12.78 6.80
N ASP A 44 -23.41 -13.86 6.02
CA ASP A 44 -22.14 -14.54 5.78
C ASP A 44 -21.12 -13.53 5.24
N LEU A 45 -19.90 -13.55 5.78
CA LEU A 45 -18.88 -12.55 5.44
C LEU A 45 -18.57 -12.55 3.93
N PHE A 46 -18.38 -13.72 3.33
CA PHE A 46 -17.99 -13.83 1.92
C PHE A 46 -19.11 -13.35 1.00
N GLN A 47 -20.37 -13.69 1.32
CA GLN A 47 -21.53 -13.17 0.60
C GLN A 47 -21.67 -11.66 0.73
N GLY A 48 -21.44 -11.11 1.93
CA GLY A 48 -21.47 -9.67 2.16
C GLY A 48 -20.37 -8.92 1.41
N ILE A 49 -19.15 -9.47 1.40
CA ILE A 49 -18.01 -8.96 0.61
C ILE A 49 -18.32 -8.94 -0.88
N ALA A 50 -18.82 -10.05 -1.43
CA ALA A 50 -19.20 -10.13 -2.85
C ALA A 50 -20.34 -9.14 -3.18
N ALA A 51 -21.36 -9.03 -2.32
CA ALA A 51 -22.45 -8.08 -2.49
C ALA A 51 -22.01 -6.62 -2.38
N ALA A 52 -20.88 -6.34 -1.73
CA ALA A 52 -20.28 -5.01 -1.65
C ALA A 52 -19.47 -4.63 -2.91
N GLY A 53 -19.35 -5.52 -3.91
CA GLY A 53 -18.66 -5.25 -5.18
C GLY A 53 -17.21 -5.73 -5.24
N VAL A 54 -16.73 -6.45 -4.22
CA VAL A 54 -15.40 -7.05 -4.23
C VAL A 54 -15.36 -8.26 -5.16
N GLU A 55 -14.29 -8.39 -5.94
CA GLU A 55 -14.16 -9.44 -6.97
C GLU A 55 -13.18 -10.55 -6.58
N ALA A 56 -12.11 -10.20 -5.85
CA ALA A 56 -11.01 -11.11 -5.56
C ALA A 56 -10.80 -11.31 -4.06
N PHE A 57 -10.24 -12.46 -3.68
CA PHE A 57 -9.97 -12.80 -2.29
C PHE A 57 -8.54 -13.32 -2.12
N ARG A 58 -7.72 -12.62 -1.34
CA ARG A 58 -6.34 -13.04 -1.04
C ARG A 58 -6.38 -14.07 0.09
N VAL A 59 -5.91 -15.30 -0.16
CA VAL A 59 -5.93 -16.40 0.82
C VAL A 59 -4.53 -16.68 1.33
N ARG A 60 -4.30 -16.48 2.63
CA ARG A 60 -3.02 -16.77 3.28
C ARG A 60 -2.91 -18.27 3.55
N LEU A 61 -1.78 -18.87 3.17
CA LEU A 61 -1.51 -20.30 3.37
C LEU A 61 -0.17 -20.51 4.06
N TRP A 62 -0.21 -20.93 5.31
CA TRP A 62 0.93 -21.42 6.08
C TRP A 62 1.21 -22.90 5.74
N THR A 63 2.42 -23.36 6.05
CA THR A 63 2.93 -24.68 5.63
C THR A 63 2.29 -25.83 6.42
N ARG A 64 1.88 -25.56 7.66
CA ARG A 64 1.14 -26.50 8.50
C ARG A 64 -0.25 -26.84 7.97
N ASN A 65 -0.77 -28.00 8.37
CA ASN A 65 -2.10 -28.43 7.96
C ASN A 65 -3.22 -27.77 8.77
N ASP A 66 -3.01 -27.57 10.07
CA ASP A 66 -4.03 -27.17 11.04
C ASP A 66 -3.89 -25.73 11.53
N GLY A 67 -4.89 -25.26 12.28
CA GLY A 67 -4.92 -23.94 12.90
C GLY A 67 -5.06 -22.76 11.93
N PRO A 68 -4.96 -21.51 12.45
CA PRO A 68 -5.01 -20.28 11.66
C PRO A 68 -4.15 -20.35 10.40
N ASN A 69 -4.76 -20.06 9.24
CA ASN A 69 -4.12 -20.06 7.91
C ASN A 69 -3.43 -21.39 7.51
N GLY A 70 -3.60 -22.47 8.26
CA GLY A 70 -3.16 -23.80 7.85
C GLY A 70 -3.97 -24.30 6.65
N ARG A 71 -3.48 -25.34 5.98
CA ARG A 71 -4.12 -25.90 4.78
C ARG A 71 -5.63 -26.14 4.95
N ASP A 72 -6.06 -26.67 6.09
CA ASP A 72 -7.46 -27.04 6.31
C ASP A 72 -8.37 -25.80 6.44
N GLU A 73 -7.94 -24.77 7.19
CA GLU A 73 -8.69 -23.49 7.27
C GLU A 73 -8.67 -22.74 5.94
N ALA A 74 -7.52 -22.65 5.27
CA ALA A 74 -7.42 -22.01 3.97
C ALA A 74 -8.28 -22.73 2.91
N THR A 75 -8.44 -24.06 3.00
CA THR A 75 -9.34 -24.84 2.13
C THR A 75 -10.79 -24.39 2.30
N GLU A 76 -11.23 -24.20 3.55
CA GLU A 76 -12.58 -23.74 3.84
C GLU A 76 -12.80 -22.30 3.36
N VAL A 77 -11.82 -21.41 3.57
CA VAL A 77 -11.84 -20.04 3.04
C VAL A 77 -11.98 -20.04 1.51
N VAL A 78 -11.17 -20.84 0.79
CA VAL A 78 -11.27 -20.95 -0.68
C VAL A 78 -12.66 -21.43 -1.11
N ARG A 79 -13.20 -22.47 -0.48
CA ARG A 79 -14.53 -23.00 -0.84
C ARG A 79 -15.62 -21.96 -0.64
N ARG A 80 -15.62 -21.24 0.48
CA ARG A 80 -16.62 -20.22 0.78
C ARG A 80 -16.48 -18.99 -0.11
N ALA A 81 -15.26 -18.56 -0.41
CA ALA A 81 -15.01 -17.48 -1.36
C ALA A 81 -15.54 -17.84 -2.77
N VAL A 82 -15.21 -19.04 -3.28
CA VAL A 82 -15.71 -19.53 -4.58
C VAL A 82 -17.24 -19.63 -4.57
N ALA A 83 -17.84 -20.16 -3.50
CA ALA A 83 -19.30 -20.30 -3.38
C ALA A 83 -20.02 -18.94 -3.35
N ALA A 84 -19.38 -17.90 -2.81
CA ALA A 84 -19.88 -16.52 -2.83
C ALA A 84 -19.66 -15.79 -4.17
N GLY A 85 -18.96 -16.41 -5.13
CA GLY A 85 -18.66 -15.82 -6.44
C GLY A 85 -17.41 -14.94 -6.47
N LEU A 86 -16.57 -14.98 -5.43
CA LEU A 86 -15.26 -14.33 -5.41
C LEU A 86 -14.23 -15.19 -6.15
N ASP A 87 -13.16 -14.56 -6.63
CA ASP A 87 -12.01 -15.24 -7.21
C ASP A 87 -10.83 -15.28 -6.24
N PRO A 88 -10.68 -16.35 -5.44
CA PRO A 88 -9.57 -16.46 -4.51
C PRO A 88 -8.26 -16.80 -5.22
N TYR A 89 -7.15 -16.26 -4.72
CA TYR A 89 -5.80 -16.67 -5.08
C TYR A 89 -4.99 -17.02 -3.82
N LEU A 90 -3.99 -17.89 -3.96
CA LEU A 90 -3.19 -18.35 -2.81
C LEU A 90 -1.91 -17.54 -2.64
N VAL A 91 -1.62 -17.22 -1.38
CA VAL A 91 -0.33 -16.73 -0.91
C VAL A 91 0.38 -17.88 -0.20
N ILE A 92 1.39 -18.45 -0.85
CA ILE A 92 2.16 -19.57 -0.31
C ILE A 92 3.27 -18.99 0.57
N PHE A 93 3.03 -18.87 1.89
CA PHE A 93 3.93 -18.15 2.80
C PHE A 93 5.31 -18.79 2.93
N LEU A 94 5.40 -20.13 2.77
CA LEU A 94 6.60 -20.92 3.08
C LEU A 94 7.09 -20.70 4.52
N SER A 95 6.15 -20.62 5.45
CA SER A 95 6.33 -20.48 6.91
C SER A 95 5.17 -21.16 7.64
N ASP A 96 5.37 -21.57 8.90
CA ASP A 96 4.31 -22.11 9.78
C ASP A 96 3.55 -21.04 10.57
N ASP A 97 4.01 -19.79 10.49
CA ASP A 97 3.48 -18.61 11.17
C ASP A 97 3.70 -17.37 10.29
N TRP A 98 3.33 -16.19 10.78
CA TRP A 98 3.61 -14.91 10.15
C TRP A 98 5.06 -14.75 9.68
N ALA A 99 5.17 -14.53 8.38
CA ALA A 99 6.35 -14.06 7.67
C ALA A 99 6.05 -12.68 7.06
N ASP A 100 6.98 -11.76 7.21
CA ASP A 100 6.82 -10.35 6.88
C ASP A 100 8.19 -9.69 6.62
N LEU A 101 8.19 -8.37 6.39
CA LEU A 101 9.40 -7.57 6.21
C LEU A 101 10.45 -7.79 7.32
N MET A 102 10.03 -8.10 8.55
CA MET A 102 10.88 -8.18 9.75
C MET A 102 11.38 -9.60 10.05
N LYS A 103 10.71 -10.64 9.56
CA LYS A 103 11.08 -12.03 9.80
C LYS A 103 10.58 -12.97 8.69
N GLN A 104 11.39 -13.97 8.38
CA GLN A 104 11.06 -15.02 7.41
C GLN A 104 11.46 -16.39 7.98
N PRO A 105 10.77 -16.89 9.03
CA PRO A 105 11.15 -18.16 9.64
C PRO A 105 10.93 -19.32 8.65
N ALA A 106 11.79 -20.33 8.70
CA ALA A 106 11.53 -21.58 8.01
C ALA A 106 10.45 -22.38 8.76
N PRO A 107 9.61 -23.15 8.06
CA PRO A 107 8.77 -24.18 8.68
C PRO A 107 9.60 -25.13 9.53
N ALA A 108 8.99 -25.69 10.57
CA ALA A 108 9.67 -26.54 11.55
C ALA A 108 10.39 -27.72 10.90
N ASP A 109 9.76 -28.35 9.91
CA ASP A 109 10.30 -29.50 9.18
C ASP A 109 11.49 -29.15 8.27
N TRP A 110 11.67 -27.86 7.95
CA TRP A 110 12.70 -27.40 7.01
C TRP A 110 13.79 -26.55 7.68
N ARG A 111 13.64 -26.25 8.98
CA ARG A 111 14.52 -25.32 9.70
C ARG A 111 15.99 -25.75 9.72
N ASP A 112 16.22 -27.05 9.78
CA ASP A 112 17.54 -27.67 9.89
C ASP A 112 18.09 -28.13 8.52
N LEU A 113 17.32 -27.93 7.44
CA LEU A 113 17.76 -28.21 6.07
C LEU A 113 18.63 -27.07 5.54
N ASP A 114 19.72 -27.40 4.86
CA ASP A 114 20.43 -26.44 4.01
C ASP A 114 19.63 -26.12 2.74
N ILE A 115 20.10 -25.18 1.92
CA ILE A 115 19.38 -24.75 0.72
C ILE A 115 19.24 -25.87 -0.31
N ASP A 116 20.21 -26.78 -0.39
CA ASP A 116 20.20 -27.87 -1.38
C ASP A 116 19.14 -28.92 -1.05
N ALA A 117 18.87 -29.17 0.24
CA ALA A 117 17.78 -30.03 0.70
C ALA A 117 16.44 -29.28 0.83
N ARG A 118 16.46 -28.00 1.20
CA ARG A 118 15.26 -27.17 1.40
C ARG A 118 14.55 -26.86 0.09
N ALA A 119 15.27 -26.57 -0.99
CA ALA A 119 14.65 -26.27 -2.28
C ALA A 119 13.78 -27.43 -2.84
N PRO A 120 14.24 -28.69 -2.87
CA PRO A 120 13.39 -29.84 -3.20
C PRO A 120 12.17 -29.99 -2.29
N ALA A 121 12.31 -29.75 -0.98
CA ALA A 121 11.20 -29.81 -0.04
C ALA A 121 10.13 -28.75 -0.34
N VAL A 122 10.56 -27.51 -0.61
CA VAL A 122 9.69 -26.40 -1.03
C VAL A 122 8.97 -26.74 -2.33
N ARG A 123 9.67 -27.23 -3.35
CA ARG A 123 9.07 -27.64 -4.63
C ARG A 123 7.97 -28.69 -4.43
N ARG A 124 8.28 -29.75 -3.68
CA ARG A 124 7.34 -30.83 -3.41
C ARG A 124 6.10 -30.32 -2.67
N TYR A 125 6.30 -29.50 -1.63
CA TYR A 125 5.19 -28.89 -0.89
C TYR A 125 4.29 -28.04 -1.80
N SER A 126 4.87 -27.15 -2.62
CA SER A 126 4.12 -26.29 -3.53
C SER A 126 3.29 -27.10 -4.54
N SER A 127 3.86 -28.17 -5.09
CA SER A 127 3.16 -29.10 -6.00
C SER A 127 1.98 -29.79 -5.32
N GLU A 128 2.20 -30.38 -4.14
CA GLU A 128 1.16 -31.09 -3.38
C GLU A 128 0.02 -30.16 -2.96
N VAL A 129 0.35 -28.95 -2.46
CA VAL A 129 -0.65 -28.03 -1.95
C VAL A 129 -1.45 -27.36 -3.06
N VAL A 130 -0.82 -26.97 -4.17
CA VAL A 130 -1.55 -26.45 -5.33
C VAL A 130 -2.48 -27.51 -5.91
N ALA A 131 -2.02 -28.76 -6.07
CA ALA A 131 -2.88 -29.84 -6.53
C ALA A 131 -4.10 -30.05 -5.61
N HIS A 132 -3.92 -29.92 -4.29
CA HIS A 132 -5.01 -29.95 -3.32
C HIS A 132 -6.02 -28.82 -3.54
N PHE A 133 -5.57 -27.58 -3.65
CA PHE A 133 -6.46 -26.43 -3.80
C PHE A 133 -7.19 -26.39 -5.16
N ARG A 134 -6.55 -26.83 -6.25
CA ARG A 134 -7.23 -27.02 -7.54
C ARG A 134 -8.40 -28.01 -7.41
N ARG A 135 -8.20 -29.13 -6.69
CA ARG A 135 -9.31 -30.08 -6.36
C ARG A 135 -10.36 -29.49 -5.42
N ALA A 136 -9.97 -28.55 -4.56
CA ALA A 136 -10.90 -27.83 -3.68
C ALA A 136 -11.71 -26.73 -4.40
N GLY A 137 -11.46 -26.51 -5.69
CA GLY A 137 -12.22 -25.58 -6.53
C GLY A 137 -11.52 -24.24 -6.78
N LEU A 138 -10.25 -24.08 -6.41
CA LEU A 138 -9.46 -22.90 -6.78
C LEU A 138 -9.34 -22.80 -8.30
N ARG A 139 -9.87 -21.74 -8.89
CA ARG A 139 -9.85 -21.50 -10.35
C ARG A 139 -8.79 -20.52 -10.78
N SER A 140 -8.45 -19.55 -9.93
CA SER A 140 -7.34 -18.63 -10.20
C SER A 140 -6.05 -19.41 -10.47
N HIS A 141 -5.31 -18.91 -11.46
CA HIS A 141 -3.96 -19.37 -11.79
C HIS A 141 -2.90 -18.42 -11.24
N LEU A 142 -3.29 -17.40 -10.45
CA LEU A 142 -2.36 -16.49 -9.79
C LEU A 142 -1.91 -17.09 -8.45
N TYR A 143 -0.60 -17.12 -8.22
CA TYR A 143 0.01 -17.55 -6.97
C TYR A 143 0.99 -16.50 -6.49
N GLU A 144 0.88 -16.08 -5.24
CA GLU A 144 1.87 -15.23 -4.58
C GLU A 144 2.85 -16.10 -3.80
N ILE A 145 4.15 -15.97 -4.09
CA ILE A 145 5.20 -16.78 -3.47
C ILE A 145 5.87 -16.00 -2.34
N GLY A 146 5.56 -16.39 -1.10
CA GLY A 146 5.96 -15.68 0.12
C GLY A 146 5.14 -14.42 0.37
N ASN A 147 5.39 -13.78 1.51
CA ASN A 147 4.78 -12.51 1.91
C ASN A 147 5.88 -11.54 2.33
N GLU A 148 5.89 -10.32 1.77
CA GLU A 148 6.88 -9.26 2.03
C GLU A 148 8.33 -9.79 2.05
N ILE A 149 8.74 -10.38 0.92
CA ILE A 149 9.99 -11.16 0.77
C ILE A 149 11.23 -10.29 0.50
N ASP A 150 11.17 -9.02 0.86
CA ASP A 150 12.16 -7.98 0.61
C ASP A 150 13.59 -8.43 0.90
N TYR A 151 13.78 -9.13 2.02
CA TYR A 151 15.10 -9.49 2.54
C TYR A 151 15.41 -10.98 2.48
N GLY A 152 14.43 -11.80 2.13
CA GLY A 152 14.56 -13.25 2.09
C GLY A 152 13.21 -13.96 2.25
N ILE A 153 13.26 -15.28 2.39
CA ILE A 153 12.08 -16.15 2.45
C ILE A 153 12.45 -17.49 3.11
N CYS A 154 11.51 -18.14 3.79
CA CYS A 154 11.63 -19.55 4.19
C CYS A 154 12.96 -19.87 4.93
N GLY A 155 13.29 -19.08 5.95
CA GLY A 155 14.50 -19.21 6.77
C GLY A 155 15.74 -18.51 6.24
N VAL A 156 15.74 -18.04 4.98
CA VAL A 156 16.79 -17.16 4.46
C VAL A 156 16.45 -15.74 4.90
N TYR A 157 17.31 -15.12 5.70
CA TYR A 157 17.11 -13.75 6.17
C TYR A 157 18.45 -13.13 6.62
N PRO A 158 18.67 -11.81 6.47
CA PRO A 158 19.89 -11.17 6.93
C PRO A 158 20.11 -11.34 8.42
N GLY A 159 21.29 -11.84 8.80
CA GLY A 159 21.72 -11.94 10.20
C GLY A 159 21.81 -10.57 10.89
N LYS A 160 21.78 -10.58 12.22
CA LYS A 160 21.83 -9.35 13.06
C LYS A 160 22.99 -8.45 12.67
N GLY A 161 22.71 -7.15 12.48
CA GLY A 161 23.72 -6.14 12.11
C GLY A 161 24.05 -6.08 10.61
N THR A 162 23.47 -6.96 9.79
CA THR A 162 23.62 -6.90 8.33
C THR A 162 22.87 -5.70 7.76
N LYS A 163 23.56 -4.90 6.93
CA LYS A 163 22.93 -3.81 6.18
C LYS A 163 21.86 -4.37 5.24
N LYS A 164 20.67 -3.78 5.21
CA LYS A 164 19.56 -4.22 4.35
C LYS A 164 19.49 -3.39 3.06
N THR A 165 20.63 -3.19 2.39
CA THR A 165 20.70 -2.52 1.09
C THR A 165 20.65 -3.55 -0.04
N PRO A 166 20.22 -3.18 -1.26
CA PRO A 166 20.20 -4.09 -2.40
C PRO A 166 21.53 -4.82 -2.63
N GLU A 167 22.66 -4.12 -2.60
CA GLU A 167 23.98 -4.72 -2.86
C GLU A 167 24.37 -5.74 -1.78
N SER A 168 23.95 -5.48 -0.54
CA SER A 168 24.17 -6.38 0.58
C SER A 168 23.35 -7.66 0.43
N LEU A 169 22.08 -7.51 0.05
CA LEU A 169 21.12 -8.61 -0.07
C LEU A 169 21.40 -9.45 -1.31
N ALA A 170 21.71 -8.83 -2.44
CA ALA A 170 22.14 -9.47 -3.69
C ALA A 170 23.36 -10.39 -3.50
N ARG A 171 24.26 -10.07 -2.57
CA ARG A 171 25.43 -10.92 -2.26
C ARG A 171 25.16 -12.03 -1.24
N ARG A 172 24.09 -11.93 -0.44
CA ARG A 172 23.93 -12.75 0.77
C ARG A 172 22.64 -13.53 0.81
N CYS A 173 21.50 -12.86 0.62
CA CYS A 173 20.19 -13.42 0.89
C CYS A 173 19.39 -13.68 -0.39
N TRP A 174 19.41 -12.73 -1.35
CA TRP A 174 18.64 -12.86 -2.57
C TRP A 174 19.02 -14.07 -3.45
N PRO A 175 20.29 -14.51 -3.57
CA PRO A 175 20.61 -15.72 -4.33
C PRO A 175 19.89 -16.97 -3.80
N GLU A 176 19.92 -17.18 -2.48
CA GLU A 176 19.24 -18.32 -1.85
C GLU A 176 17.72 -18.16 -1.88
N ALA A 177 17.22 -16.94 -1.66
CA ALA A 177 15.79 -16.65 -1.78
C ALA A 177 15.27 -16.94 -3.19
N ALA A 178 15.99 -16.50 -4.23
CA ALA A 178 15.64 -16.77 -5.63
C ALA A 178 15.59 -18.28 -5.92
N ARG A 179 16.53 -19.07 -5.38
CA ARG A 179 16.50 -20.54 -5.48
C ARG A 179 15.24 -21.14 -4.85
N LEU A 180 14.84 -20.67 -3.67
CA LEU A 180 13.64 -21.18 -2.97
C LEU A 180 12.35 -20.75 -3.67
N ILE A 181 12.29 -19.51 -4.16
CA ILE A 181 11.14 -19.00 -4.92
C ILE A 181 10.99 -19.78 -6.23
N ALA A 182 12.07 -19.94 -7.00
CA ALA A 182 12.05 -20.71 -8.25
C ALA A 182 11.69 -22.19 -8.01
N ALA A 183 12.14 -22.78 -6.90
CA ALA A 183 11.74 -24.13 -6.52
C ALA A 183 10.24 -24.23 -6.22
N SER A 184 9.68 -23.26 -5.50
CA SER A 184 8.24 -23.16 -5.25
C SER A 184 7.47 -23.03 -6.57
N GLN A 185 7.89 -22.12 -7.46
CA GLN A 185 7.28 -21.92 -8.79
C GLN A 185 7.31 -23.19 -9.63
N ALA A 186 8.43 -23.91 -9.64
CA ALA A 186 8.53 -25.19 -10.33
C ALA A 186 7.52 -26.22 -9.78
N GLY A 187 7.34 -26.25 -8.46
CA GLY A 187 6.32 -27.10 -7.82
C GLY A 187 4.91 -26.70 -8.21
N VAL A 188 4.60 -25.40 -8.17
CA VAL A 188 3.30 -24.89 -8.63
C VAL A 188 3.03 -25.30 -10.09
N LEU A 189 4.01 -25.12 -10.99
CA LEU A 189 3.88 -25.44 -12.42
C LEU A 189 3.67 -26.93 -12.71
N GLU A 190 4.08 -27.84 -11.82
CA GLU A 190 3.76 -29.26 -11.95
C GLU A 190 2.28 -29.56 -11.76
N ALA A 191 1.62 -28.82 -10.86
CA ALA A 191 0.21 -28.98 -10.51
C ALA A 191 -0.72 -28.07 -11.34
N ASP A 192 -0.19 -26.91 -11.78
CA ASP A 192 -0.88 -25.92 -12.61
C ASP A 192 0.08 -25.35 -13.66
N PRO A 193 0.14 -25.94 -14.87
CA PRO A 193 1.01 -25.48 -15.95
C PRO A 193 0.69 -24.06 -16.48
N GLU A 194 -0.47 -23.51 -16.15
CA GLU A 194 -0.91 -22.17 -16.56
C GLU A 194 -0.65 -21.11 -15.47
N ALA A 195 0.05 -21.49 -14.39
CA ALA A 195 0.31 -20.61 -13.26
C ALA A 195 1.04 -19.33 -13.65
N THR A 196 0.58 -18.23 -13.04
CA THR A 196 1.20 -16.91 -13.03
C THR A 196 1.61 -16.55 -11.62
N PHE A 197 2.65 -15.74 -11.47
CA PHE A 197 3.29 -15.49 -10.19
C PHE A 197 3.31 -14.01 -9.82
N MET A 198 2.86 -13.72 -8.61
CA MET A 198 3.12 -12.47 -7.92
C MET A 198 4.30 -12.63 -6.98
N LEU A 199 5.25 -11.70 -7.03
CA LEU A 199 6.21 -11.48 -5.94
C LEU A 199 5.86 -10.19 -5.22
N HIS A 200 5.99 -10.17 -3.91
CA HIS A 200 5.44 -9.12 -3.06
C HIS A 200 6.48 -8.61 -2.06
N ILE A 201 6.71 -7.29 -2.06
CA ILE A 201 7.62 -6.60 -1.13
C ILE A 201 6.92 -5.44 -0.41
N ALA A 202 7.43 -5.06 0.76
CA ALA A 202 6.89 -3.97 1.57
C ALA A 202 7.63 -2.64 1.41
N HIS A 203 8.92 -2.66 1.05
CA HIS A 203 9.83 -1.51 1.00
C HIS A 203 9.60 -0.62 -0.23
N TRP A 204 8.34 -0.35 -0.56
CA TRP A 204 7.93 0.45 -1.71
C TRP A 204 8.44 1.89 -1.65
N TRP A 205 8.66 2.43 -0.45
CA TRP A 205 9.15 3.81 -0.29
C TRP A 205 10.56 4.02 -0.83
N ASP A 206 11.21 2.99 -1.39
CA ASP A 206 12.49 3.06 -2.09
C ASP A 206 12.39 2.46 -3.50
N ALA A 207 12.26 3.33 -4.50
CA ALA A 207 12.10 2.94 -5.90
C ALA A 207 13.28 2.11 -6.43
N ARG A 208 14.52 2.48 -6.04
CA ARG A 208 15.72 1.74 -6.44
C ARG A 208 15.74 0.35 -5.80
N PHE A 209 15.42 0.25 -4.51
CA PHE A 209 15.28 -1.05 -3.86
C PHE A 209 14.28 -1.95 -4.59
N CYS A 210 13.11 -1.40 -4.96
CA CYS A 210 12.10 -2.15 -5.71
C CYS A 210 12.66 -2.65 -7.03
N SER A 211 13.19 -1.75 -7.87
CA SER A 211 13.74 -2.10 -9.18
C SER A 211 14.87 -3.13 -9.07
N ASP A 212 15.80 -2.96 -8.12
CA ASP A 212 16.92 -3.88 -7.91
C ASP A 212 16.45 -5.26 -7.45
N PHE A 213 15.49 -5.34 -6.53
CA PHE A 213 14.91 -6.60 -6.07
C PHE A 213 14.28 -7.39 -7.23
N PHE A 214 13.35 -6.77 -7.96
CA PHE A 214 12.62 -7.47 -9.01
C PHE A 214 13.52 -7.83 -10.21
N ARG A 215 14.45 -6.95 -10.60
CA ARG A 215 15.44 -7.27 -11.64
C ARG A 215 16.33 -8.43 -11.20
N PHE A 216 16.81 -8.42 -9.95
CA PHE A 216 17.60 -9.53 -9.43
C PHE A 216 16.85 -10.85 -9.53
N MET A 217 15.58 -10.89 -9.14
CA MET A 217 14.76 -12.11 -9.22
C MET A 217 14.62 -12.60 -10.67
N LEU A 218 14.30 -11.69 -11.60
CA LEU A 218 14.21 -12.01 -13.03
C LEU A 218 15.53 -12.56 -13.59
N ASP A 219 16.65 -11.91 -13.26
CA ASP A 219 18.00 -12.32 -13.70
C ASP A 219 18.42 -13.69 -13.14
N HIS A 220 17.80 -14.14 -12.05
CA HIS A 220 18.05 -15.44 -11.40
C HIS A 220 16.98 -16.49 -11.73
N GLY A 221 16.20 -16.27 -12.80
CA GLY A 221 15.27 -17.26 -13.34
C GLY A 221 13.98 -17.39 -12.55
N VAL A 222 13.67 -16.43 -11.68
CA VAL A 222 12.37 -16.36 -11.00
C VAL A 222 11.37 -15.69 -11.94
N GLN A 223 10.21 -16.32 -12.14
CA GLN A 223 9.13 -15.74 -12.92
C GLN A 223 8.43 -14.63 -12.12
N VAL A 224 8.22 -13.47 -12.74
CA VAL A 224 7.44 -12.38 -12.15
C VAL A 224 6.42 -11.92 -13.19
N ASP A 225 5.16 -12.28 -13.00
CA ASP A 225 4.05 -11.82 -13.84
C ASP A 225 3.40 -10.57 -13.26
N VAL A 226 3.39 -10.44 -11.92
CA VAL A 226 2.88 -9.29 -11.19
C VAL A 226 3.86 -8.88 -10.10
N ALA A 227 4.17 -7.58 -10.01
CA ALA A 227 4.95 -7.04 -8.89
C ALA A 227 4.02 -6.43 -7.83
N GLY A 228 4.02 -7.00 -6.64
CA GLY A 228 3.21 -6.57 -5.50
C GLY A 228 3.98 -5.63 -4.58
N LEU A 229 3.34 -4.52 -4.19
CA LEU A 229 3.87 -3.55 -3.21
C LEU A 229 2.84 -3.35 -2.07
N SER A 230 3.17 -3.70 -0.82
CA SER A 230 2.34 -3.29 0.34
C SER A 230 2.25 -1.76 0.39
N TYR A 231 1.10 -1.20 0.74
CA TYR A 231 0.94 0.25 0.91
C TYR A 231 0.08 0.58 2.11
N PHE A 232 0.67 1.08 3.19
CA PHE A 232 -0.04 1.53 4.40
C PHE A 232 0.24 3.01 4.66
N PRO A 233 -0.62 3.94 4.21
CA PRO A 233 -0.35 5.38 4.25
C PRO A 233 -0.20 5.96 5.67
N SER A 234 -0.81 5.31 6.67
CA SER A 234 -0.77 5.75 8.06
C SER A 234 0.40 5.18 8.85
N ALA A 235 1.20 4.29 8.24
CA ALA A 235 2.34 3.67 8.87
C ALA A 235 3.43 4.69 9.19
N ASN A 236 4.22 4.37 10.21
CA ASN A 236 5.33 5.21 10.68
C ASN A 236 6.70 4.76 10.12
N ILE A 237 6.68 3.94 9.08
CA ILE A 237 7.86 3.47 8.33
C ILE A 237 7.96 4.24 7.01
N GLY A 238 9.16 4.39 6.46
CA GLY A 238 9.34 4.96 5.11
C GLY A 238 9.10 6.47 4.94
N GLY A 239 8.68 7.20 5.98
CA GLY A 239 8.49 8.66 5.93
C GLY A 239 7.03 9.07 5.72
N SER A 240 6.75 10.00 4.81
CA SER A 240 5.37 10.32 4.40
C SER A 240 4.98 9.47 3.20
N LEU A 241 3.83 8.81 3.31
CA LEU A 241 3.40 7.70 2.47
C LEU A 241 2.17 8.12 1.64
N GLN A 242 2.31 9.19 0.86
CA GLN A 242 1.21 9.71 0.03
C GLN A 242 0.99 8.85 -1.22
N MET A 243 -0.25 8.78 -1.69
CA MET A 243 -0.63 7.90 -2.81
C MET A 243 0.02 8.31 -4.12
N GLU A 244 0.27 9.61 -4.33
CA GLU A 244 0.95 10.11 -5.52
C GLU A 244 2.40 9.61 -5.59
N GLN A 245 3.11 9.63 -4.45
CA GLN A 245 4.46 9.08 -4.36
C GLN A 245 4.46 7.56 -4.57
N PHE A 246 3.44 6.86 -4.08
CA PHE A 246 3.26 5.44 -4.37
C PHE A 246 3.09 5.19 -5.87
N GLY A 247 2.28 6.00 -6.57
CA GLY A 247 2.13 5.92 -8.02
C GLY A 247 3.43 6.18 -8.78
N GLU A 248 4.20 7.19 -8.38
CA GLU A 248 5.53 7.47 -8.96
C GLU A 248 6.46 6.26 -8.85
N VAL A 249 6.52 5.61 -7.68
CA VAL A 249 7.27 4.36 -7.47
C VAL A 249 6.72 3.24 -8.35
N ALA A 250 5.40 3.06 -8.39
CA ALA A 250 4.76 2.02 -9.21
C ALA A 250 5.06 2.20 -10.70
N ALA A 251 5.02 3.45 -11.20
CA ALA A 251 5.37 3.79 -12.57
C ALA A 251 6.86 3.54 -12.87
N HIS A 252 7.75 3.93 -11.93
CA HIS A 252 9.19 3.66 -12.05
C HIS A 252 9.47 2.16 -12.12
N LEU A 253 8.89 1.36 -11.20
CA LEU A 253 9.06 -0.08 -11.18
C LEU A 253 8.50 -0.72 -12.45
N HIS A 254 7.30 -0.32 -12.87
CA HIS A 254 6.70 -0.79 -14.12
C HIS A 254 7.61 -0.52 -15.32
N ALA A 255 8.18 0.68 -15.43
CA ALA A 255 9.15 1.00 -16.47
C ALA A 255 10.41 0.12 -16.38
N ALA A 256 10.87 -0.18 -15.16
CA ALA A 256 12.09 -0.94 -14.91
C ALA A 256 12.00 -2.44 -15.27
N ILE A 257 10.84 -3.07 -15.12
CA ILE A 257 10.66 -4.52 -15.31
C ILE A 257 9.59 -4.91 -16.35
N GLN A 258 8.81 -3.96 -16.85
CA GLN A 258 7.73 -4.18 -17.84
C GLN A 258 6.71 -5.23 -17.35
N ARG A 259 6.31 -5.11 -16.08
CA ARG A 259 5.28 -5.93 -15.43
C ARG A 259 4.23 -5.06 -14.75
N PRO A 260 2.97 -5.49 -14.70
CA PRO A 260 1.94 -4.77 -13.97
C PRO A 260 2.18 -4.81 -12.45
N ILE A 261 1.65 -3.81 -11.77
CA ILE A 261 1.77 -3.63 -10.33
C ILE A 261 0.46 -4.00 -9.63
N ALA A 262 0.55 -4.68 -8.51
CA ALA A 262 -0.56 -4.90 -7.58
C ALA A 262 -0.25 -4.27 -6.23
N VAL A 263 -1.29 -3.97 -5.45
CA VAL A 263 -1.23 -3.58 -4.04
C VAL A 263 -1.80 -4.73 -3.21
N PRO A 264 -0.99 -5.72 -2.78
CA PRO A 264 -1.50 -6.93 -2.12
C PRO A 264 -2.00 -6.67 -0.71
N GLU A 265 -1.53 -5.60 -0.08
CA GLU A 265 -1.96 -5.19 1.25
C GLU A 265 -2.08 -3.67 1.34
N THR A 266 -3.25 -3.20 1.77
CA THR A 266 -3.47 -1.81 2.15
C THR A 266 -4.57 -1.68 3.19
N ALA A 267 -4.52 -0.65 4.04
CA ALA A 267 -5.59 -0.29 4.96
C ALA A 267 -5.45 1.14 5.48
N TYR A 268 -6.54 1.72 5.96
CA TYR A 268 -6.54 3.03 6.62
C TYR A 268 -7.27 3.00 7.96
N PRO A 269 -6.74 3.63 9.02
CA PRO A 269 -7.39 3.62 10.32
C PRO A 269 -8.50 4.66 10.39
N CYS A 270 -9.63 4.27 10.97
CA CYS A 270 -10.79 5.14 11.21
C CYS A 270 -10.78 5.79 12.61
N THR A 271 -9.75 5.57 13.41
CA THR A 271 -9.61 6.15 14.76
C THR A 271 -8.15 6.18 15.21
N ARG A 272 -7.83 7.09 16.13
CA ARG A 272 -6.56 7.11 16.87
C ARG A 272 -6.53 6.13 18.04
N GLU A 273 -7.66 5.56 18.41
CA GLU A 273 -7.82 4.77 19.63
C GLU A 273 -7.71 3.28 19.32
N PHE A 274 -6.48 2.76 19.41
CA PHE A 274 -6.20 1.33 19.31
C PHE A 274 -4.80 1.01 19.86
N ALA A 275 -4.59 -0.25 20.23
CA ALA A 275 -3.37 -0.75 20.87
C ALA A 275 -2.65 -1.77 19.96
N GLY A 276 -1.64 -2.47 20.49
CA GLY A 276 -0.95 -3.57 19.77
C GLY A 276 0.15 -3.13 18.80
N GLN A 277 0.61 -4.07 17.97
CA GLN A 277 1.79 -3.93 17.11
C GLN A 277 1.72 -2.70 16.18
N PHE A 278 0.53 -2.40 15.66
CA PHE A 278 0.31 -1.31 14.73
C PHE A 278 -0.11 0.00 15.40
N SER A 279 -0.08 0.10 16.74
CA SER A 279 -0.54 1.29 17.50
C SER A 279 0.14 2.61 17.13
N ARG A 280 1.25 2.59 16.37
CA ARG A 280 1.94 3.78 15.85
C ARG A 280 1.54 4.14 14.41
N TRP A 281 0.75 3.33 13.74
CA TRP A 281 0.25 3.55 12.38
C TRP A 281 -0.94 4.52 12.39
N LYS A 282 -0.73 5.68 13.01
CA LYS A 282 -1.72 6.73 13.27
C LYS A 282 -1.32 8.05 12.59
N LYS A 283 -0.44 7.98 11.58
CA LYS A 283 -0.06 9.16 10.80
C LYS A 283 -1.23 9.52 9.89
N GLU A 284 -1.90 10.63 10.19
CA GLU A 284 -2.95 11.12 9.30
C GLU A 284 -2.36 11.52 7.95
N THR A 285 -3.03 11.08 6.89
CA THR A 285 -2.79 11.62 5.56
C THR A 285 -3.58 12.93 5.44
N PRO A 286 -2.96 14.03 4.97
CA PRO A 286 -3.66 15.30 4.79
C PRO A 286 -4.99 15.14 4.04
N GLY A 287 -6.07 15.69 4.61
CA GLY A 287 -7.43 15.56 4.07
C GLY A 287 -8.20 14.31 4.53
N TYR A 288 -7.54 13.31 5.12
CA TYR A 288 -8.18 12.07 5.55
C TYR A 288 -8.06 11.91 7.07
N PRO A 289 -8.95 12.54 7.86
CA PRO A 289 -8.91 12.40 9.32
C PRO A 289 -9.10 10.94 9.74
N LEU A 290 -8.56 10.53 10.89
CA LEU A 290 -8.80 9.17 11.40
C LEU A 290 -10.21 9.05 11.99
N THR A 291 -11.21 8.98 11.11
CA THR A 291 -12.64 8.78 11.40
C THR A 291 -13.22 7.73 10.44
N PRO A 292 -14.41 7.14 10.71
CA PRO A 292 -15.07 6.24 9.75
C PRO A 292 -15.29 6.85 8.37
N ASP A 293 -15.66 8.13 8.30
CA ASP A 293 -15.78 8.86 7.04
C ASP A 293 -14.43 9.12 6.38
N GLY A 294 -13.38 9.42 7.16
CA GLY A 294 -12.03 9.60 6.62
C GLY A 294 -11.45 8.31 6.04
N GLN A 295 -11.72 7.15 6.65
CA GLN A 295 -11.40 5.83 6.10
C GLN A 295 -12.12 5.58 4.77
N ARG A 296 -13.43 5.85 4.70
CA ARG A 296 -14.20 5.74 3.44
C ARG A 296 -13.64 6.66 2.36
N LEU A 297 -13.41 7.93 2.69
CA LEU A 297 -12.89 8.92 1.74
C LEU A 297 -11.52 8.52 1.20
N TRP A 298 -10.60 8.11 2.08
CA TRP A 298 -9.27 7.67 1.67
C TRP A 298 -9.35 6.45 0.75
N LEU A 299 -10.15 5.45 1.12
CA LEU A 299 -10.26 4.22 0.34
C LEU A 299 -10.90 4.49 -1.03
N THR A 300 -11.94 5.32 -1.08
CA THR A 300 -12.58 5.75 -2.33
C THR A 300 -11.58 6.44 -3.25
N ASP A 301 -10.84 7.43 -2.75
CA ASP A 301 -9.88 8.18 -3.55
C ASP A 301 -8.67 7.33 -3.95
N PHE A 302 -8.22 6.41 -3.10
CA PHE A 302 -7.12 5.50 -3.41
C PHE A 302 -7.50 4.49 -4.50
N LEU A 303 -8.69 3.88 -4.41
CA LEU A 303 -9.17 2.97 -5.46
C LEU A 303 -9.37 3.71 -6.79
N ALA A 304 -9.94 4.91 -6.75
CA ALA A 304 -10.05 5.78 -7.93
C ALA A 304 -8.68 6.14 -8.53
N PHE A 305 -7.71 6.50 -7.68
CA PHE A 305 -6.34 6.80 -8.10
C PHE A 305 -5.70 5.60 -8.80
N CYS A 306 -5.73 4.42 -8.18
CA CYS A 306 -5.15 3.21 -8.74
C CYS A 306 -5.84 2.78 -10.04
N GLN A 307 -7.16 2.91 -10.14
CA GLN A 307 -7.91 2.60 -11.37
C GLN A 307 -7.50 3.46 -12.57
N HIS A 308 -7.05 4.70 -12.33
CA HIS A 308 -6.57 5.60 -13.39
C HIS A 308 -5.04 5.53 -13.58
N HIS A 309 -4.33 4.79 -12.74
CA HIS A 309 -2.89 4.67 -12.81
C HIS A 309 -2.50 3.61 -13.86
N PRO A 310 -1.65 3.93 -14.86
CA PRO A 310 -1.41 3.05 -16.00
C PRO A 310 -0.71 1.72 -15.65
N ALA A 311 -0.02 1.67 -14.51
CA ALA A 311 0.73 0.49 -14.09
C ALA A 311 -0.01 -0.42 -13.09
N ILE A 312 -1.05 0.08 -12.40
CA ILE A 312 -1.66 -0.65 -11.28
C ILE A 312 -2.87 -1.43 -11.78
N GLN A 313 -2.90 -2.74 -11.55
CA GLN A 313 -3.96 -3.63 -12.03
C GLN A 313 -4.79 -4.28 -10.92
N ALA A 314 -4.33 -4.23 -9.66
CA ALA A 314 -5.07 -4.83 -8.55
C ALA A 314 -4.79 -4.14 -7.20
N VAL A 315 -5.81 -4.07 -6.34
CA VAL A 315 -5.71 -3.58 -4.96
C VAL A 315 -6.47 -4.52 -4.02
N TYR A 316 -5.85 -4.87 -2.89
CA TYR A 316 -6.42 -5.75 -1.87
C TYR A 316 -6.43 -5.07 -0.50
N TYR A 317 -7.62 -4.83 0.07
CA TYR A 317 -7.74 -4.28 1.41
C TYR A 317 -7.49 -5.37 2.46
N TRP A 318 -6.62 -5.09 3.43
CA TRP A 318 -6.17 -6.10 4.38
C TRP A 318 -7.05 -6.17 5.63
N SER A 319 -7.53 -7.38 5.91
CA SER A 319 -8.38 -7.78 7.03
C SER A 319 -9.53 -6.81 7.36
N PRO A 320 -10.42 -6.47 6.40
CA PRO A 320 -11.54 -5.57 6.67
C PRO A 320 -12.53 -6.16 7.70
N GLU A 321 -12.57 -7.48 7.84
CA GLU A 321 -13.43 -8.25 8.74
C GLU A 321 -12.97 -8.25 10.19
N TRP A 322 -11.70 -7.94 10.46
CA TRP A 322 -11.07 -8.17 11.77
C TRP A 322 -11.40 -7.09 12.79
N TYR A 323 -12.68 -7.01 13.14
CA TYR A 323 -13.21 -6.16 14.19
C TYR A 323 -13.12 -6.85 15.57
N GLY A 324 -12.80 -6.08 16.60
CA GLY A 324 -12.53 -6.57 17.95
C GLY A 324 -11.70 -5.55 18.73
N GLU A 325 -11.32 -5.86 19.97
CA GLU A 325 -10.33 -5.03 20.67
C GLU A 325 -8.91 -5.37 20.20
N GLY A 326 -8.01 -4.39 20.21
CA GLY A 326 -6.58 -4.63 19.99
C GLY A 326 -6.04 -4.02 18.70
N MET A 327 -5.27 -4.82 17.94
CA MET A 327 -4.29 -4.27 16.99
C MET A 327 -4.86 -3.79 15.66
N TRP A 328 -6.02 -4.31 15.24
CA TRP A 328 -6.58 -4.03 13.91
C TRP A 328 -7.94 -3.33 13.91
N THR A 329 -8.52 -3.10 15.09
CA THR A 329 -9.86 -2.50 15.25
C THR A 329 -10.07 -1.18 14.50
N ALA A 330 -9.01 -0.38 14.42
CA ALA A 330 -9.05 0.90 13.72
C ALA A 330 -9.08 0.72 12.20
N PHE A 331 -8.51 -0.35 11.67
CA PHE A 331 -8.41 -0.61 10.23
C PHE A 331 -9.57 -1.44 9.68
N ALA A 332 -10.28 -2.17 10.55
CA ALA A 332 -11.46 -2.93 10.19
C ALA A 332 -12.54 -2.03 9.56
N CYS A 333 -13.29 -2.59 8.60
CA CYS A 333 -14.44 -1.97 7.96
C CYS A 333 -15.75 -2.32 8.67
N PHE A 334 -15.69 -2.88 9.88
CA PHE A 334 -16.82 -3.07 10.79
C PHE A 334 -16.51 -2.42 12.13
N ASP A 335 -17.55 -1.99 12.84
CA ASP A 335 -17.42 -1.54 14.21
C ASP A 335 -17.32 -2.71 15.20
N VAL A 336 -17.25 -2.39 16.50
CA VAL A 336 -17.05 -3.37 17.58
C VAL A 336 -18.20 -4.35 17.72
N ASP A 337 -19.40 -3.97 17.27
CA ASP A 337 -20.59 -4.80 17.29
C ASP A 337 -20.66 -5.71 16.07
N GLY A 338 -19.91 -5.38 15.01
CA GLY A 338 -19.86 -6.11 13.74
C GLY A 338 -20.71 -5.46 12.65
N ASP A 339 -21.15 -4.22 12.85
CA ASP A 339 -21.90 -3.48 11.85
C ASP A 339 -20.96 -2.80 10.84
N ALA A 340 -21.31 -2.92 9.57
CA ALA A 340 -20.52 -2.41 8.45
C ALA A 340 -20.35 -0.88 8.56
N ARG A 341 -19.10 -0.42 8.50
CA ARG A 341 -18.73 0.99 8.45
C ARG A 341 -18.93 1.57 7.04
N PRO A 342 -18.99 2.91 6.90
CA PRO A 342 -19.11 3.57 5.60
C PRO A 342 -18.02 3.19 4.58
N ALA A 343 -16.85 2.70 5.02
CA ALA A 343 -15.78 2.26 4.14
C ALA A 343 -16.23 1.22 3.09
N TRP A 344 -17.24 0.38 3.40
CA TRP A 344 -17.81 -0.58 2.45
C TRP A 344 -18.40 0.07 1.18
N GLU A 345 -18.86 1.32 1.26
CA GLU A 345 -19.37 2.07 0.10
C GLU A 345 -18.28 2.30 -0.96
N SER A 346 -17.01 2.30 -0.55
CA SER A 346 -15.87 2.52 -1.46
C SER A 346 -15.68 1.34 -2.43
N PHE A 347 -16.10 0.13 -2.06
CA PHE A 347 -16.03 -1.06 -2.91
C PHE A 347 -17.22 -1.17 -3.88
N ALA A 348 -18.31 -0.47 -3.59
CA ALA A 348 -19.53 -0.47 -4.40
C ALA A 348 -19.42 0.45 -5.64
N VAL A 349 -18.32 1.22 -5.76
CA VAL A 349 -18.02 1.99 -6.98
C VAL A 349 -17.95 0.99 -8.13
N PRO A 350 -18.82 1.09 -9.15
CA PRO A 350 -18.81 0.13 -10.24
C PRO A 350 -17.40 0.08 -10.80
N ALA A 351 -16.87 -1.14 -11.01
CA ALA A 351 -15.61 -1.42 -11.71
C ALA A 351 -15.54 -0.83 -13.14
N ARG A 352 -16.44 0.10 -13.52
CA ARG A 352 -16.66 0.66 -14.86
C ARG A 352 -17.13 2.13 -14.85
N GLY A 353 -17.28 2.77 -13.68
CA GLY A 353 -17.62 4.20 -13.57
C GLY A 353 -16.39 5.03 -13.21
N ARG A 354 -15.90 5.86 -14.12
CA ARG A 354 -14.74 6.75 -13.90
C ARG A 354 -15.09 7.81 -12.84
N VAL A 355 -14.91 7.52 -11.56
CA VAL A 355 -14.73 8.57 -10.56
C VAL A 355 -13.25 8.90 -10.56
N ALA A 356 -12.86 9.99 -11.21
CA ALA A 356 -11.48 10.45 -11.13
C ALA A 356 -11.20 10.91 -9.69
N ALA A 357 -10.04 10.56 -9.14
CA ALA A 357 -9.60 11.11 -7.86
C ALA A 357 -9.61 12.65 -7.95
N LYS A 358 -10.25 13.30 -6.99
CA LYS A 358 -10.32 14.77 -6.99
C LYS A 358 -8.94 15.35 -6.73
N ARG A 359 -8.48 16.26 -7.58
CA ARG A 359 -7.24 17.01 -7.30
C ARG A 359 -7.42 17.82 -6.03
N THR A 360 -6.40 17.78 -5.18
CA THR A 360 -6.46 18.45 -3.88
C THR A 360 -5.72 19.78 -3.94
N THR A 361 -6.46 20.87 -3.73
CA THR A 361 -5.87 22.17 -3.40
C THR A 361 -5.71 22.24 -1.90
N TYR A 362 -4.53 22.65 -1.43
CA TYR A 362 -4.24 22.82 -0.01
C TYR A 362 -4.31 24.30 0.34
N MET A 363 -5.04 24.64 1.41
CA MET A 363 -5.03 25.97 2.00
C MET A 363 -4.74 25.90 3.48
N GLU A 364 -4.22 26.98 4.05
CA GLU A 364 -3.94 27.11 5.47
C GLU A 364 -4.59 28.38 6.02
N ALA A 365 -5.37 28.23 7.09
CA ALA A 365 -5.89 29.34 7.88
C ALA A 365 -4.83 29.75 8.92
N ILE A 366 -4.24 30.92 8.74
CA ILE A 366 -3.18 31.49 9.57
C ILE A 366 -3.67 32.83 10.11
N GLU A 367 -4.05 32.85 11.38
CA GLU A 367 -4.29 34.05 12.17
C GLU A 367 -4.90 35.26 11.42
N GLY A 368 -6.14 35.19 10.96
CA GLY A 368 -6.75 36.31 10.23
C GLY A 368 -6.35 36.41 8.75
N SER A 369 -5.75 35.36 8.18
CA SER A 369 -5.52 35.20 6.75
C SER A 369 -5.70 33.74 6.32
N VAL A 370 -6.00 33.52 5.04
CA VAL A 370 -6.05 32.18 4.42
C VAL A 370 -5.15 32.20 3.20
N ALA A 371 -4.30 31.18 3.11
CA ALA A 371 -3.24 31.08 2.12
C ALA A 371 -3.36 29.78 1.32
N THR A 372 -3.11 29.82 0.01
CA THR A 372 -2.89 28.59 -0.76
C THR A 372 -1.49 28.05 -0.45
N VAL A 373 -1.39 26.77 -0.11
CA VAL A 373 -0.12 26.10 0.20
C VAL A 373 0.53 25.64 -1.12
N PRO A 374 1.74 26.11 -1.47
CA PRO A 374 2.37 25.88 -2.76
C PRO A 374 3.11 24.53 -2.81
N VAL A 375 2.38 23.43 -2.58
CA VAL A 375 3.00 22.10 -2.42
C VAL A 375 3.73 21.66 -3.70
N ALA A 376 3.11 21.84 -4.87
CA ALA A 376 3.68 21.39 -6.14
C ALA A 376 4.93 22.21 -6.52
N GLU A 377 4.85 23.54 -6.40
CA GLU A 377 5.97 24.44 -6.66
C GLU A 377 7.11 24.19 -5.66
N ALA A 378 6.78 23.99 -4.38
CA ALA A 378 7.79 23.69 -3.36
C ALA A 378 8.49 22.37 -3.62
N ARG A 379 7.77 21.32 -4.08
CA ARG A 379 8.37 20.05 -4.51
C ARG A 379 9.35 20.27 -5.67
N GLN A 380 8.92 20.97 -6.71
CA GLN A 380 9.75 21.22 -7.90
C GLN A 380 11.04 21.98 -7.58
N VAL A 381 10.94 23.06 -6.79
CA VAL A 381 12.11 23.87 -6.40
C VAL A 381 13.01 23.07 -5.45
N ALA A 382 12.45 22.36 -4.47
CA ALA A 382 13.23 21.52 -3.56
C ALA A 382 13.98 20.42 -4.33
N GLU A 383 13.31 19.73 -5.25
CA GLU A 383 13.91 18.70 -6.11
C GLU A 383 15.10 19.25 -6.92
N ALA A 384 14.92 20.38 -7.61
CA ALA A 384 15.98 20.99 -8.42
C ALA A 384 17.23 21.29 -7.58
N VAL A 385 17.03 21.87 -6.39
CA VAL A 385 18.12 22.19 -5.46
C VAL A 385 18.80 20.93 -4.93
N LEU A 386 18.03 19.91 -4.53
CA LEU A 386 18.59 18.67 -3.99
C LEU A 386 19.38 17.90 -5.06
N ARG A 387 18.91 17.87 -6.31
CA ARG A 387 19.66 17.27 -7.43
C ARG A 387 20.96 18.02 -7.72
N GLU A 388 20.98 19.34 -7.57
CA GLU A 388 22.22 20.12 -7.69
C GLU A 388 23.21 19.79 -6.56
N GLU A 389 22.76 19.76 -5.31
CA GLU A 389 23.61 19.41 -4.18
C GLU A 389 24.13 17.97 -4.28
N LEU A 390 23.30 17.01 -4.68
CA LEU A 390 23.75 15.64 -4.90
C LEU A 390 24.87 15.58 -5.95
N ARG A 391 24.72 16.28 -7.07
CA ARG A 391 25.77 16.34 -8.10
C ARG A 391 27.04 17.01 -7.57
N ARG A 392 26.91 18.12 -6.85
CA ARG A 392 28.04 18.86 -6.27
C ARG A 392 28.84 18.01 -5.30
N HIS A 393 28.17 17.16 -4.53
CA HIS A 393 28.76 16.36 -3.47
C HIS A 393 29.00 14.88 -3.84
N GLY A 394 28.71 14.47 -5.08
CA GLY A 394 28.90 13.09 -5.55
C GLY A 394 27.98 12.07 -4.88
N GLY A 395 26.77 12.48 -4.50
CA GLY A 395 25.78 11.66 -3.80
C GLY A 395 25.49 12.12 -2.37
N VAL A 396 24.86 11.24 -1.58
CA VAL A 396 24.49 11.52 -0.18
C VAL A 396 25.71 11.37 0.74
N THR A 397 26.52 12.42 0.83
CA THR A 397 27.69 12.51 1.70
C THR A 397 27.43 13.38 2.94
N THR A 398 28.36 13.41 3.90
CA THR A 398 28.29 14.35 5.04
C THR A 398 28.18 15.79 4.56
N GLY A 399 28.93 16.18 3.52
CA GLY A 399 28.86 17.52 2.94
C GLY A 399 27.50 17.83 2.31
N TYR A 400 26.88 16.86 1.62
CA TYR A 400 25.50 17.01 1.13
C TYR A 400 24.51 17.23 2.29
N ILE A 401 24.61 16.41 3.33
CA ILE A 401 23.73 16.50 4.51
C ILE A 401 23.88 17.87 5.18
N GLU A 402 25.11 18.34 5.39
CA GLU A 402 25.40 19.66 5.95
C GLU A 402 24.81 20.79 5.08
N ALA A 403 25.01 20.72 3.75
CA ALA A 403 24.54 21.73 2.81
C ALA A 403 23.02 21.91 2.82
N ILE A 404 22.26 20.82 3.01
CA ILE A 404 20.78 20.88 3.00
C ILE A 404 20.18 21.07 4.39
N THR A 405 20.91 20.73 5.46
CA THR A 405 20.38 20.79 6.84
C THR A 405 20.06 22.21 7.29
N ALA A 406 20.92 23.17 6.92
CA ALA A 406 20.74 24.58 7.27
C ALA A 406 19.98 25.39 6.20
N ARG A 407 19.61 24.76 5.07
CA ARG A 407 19.03 25.46 3.93
C ARG A 407 17.51 25.49 3.98
N GLU A 408 16.97 26.70 3.95
CA GLU A 408 15.56 26.97 3.74
C GLU A 408 15.36 27.67 2.39
N LEU A 409 14.34 27.25 1.65
CA LEU A 409 13.91 27.92 0.42
C LEU A 409 12.66 28.75 0.72
N VAL A 410 12.43 29.83 -0.03
CA VAL A 410 11.17 30.58 0.04
C VAL A 410 10.41 30.37 -1.28
N VAL A 411 9.22 29.78 -1.20
CA VAL A 411 8.37 29.47 -2.35
C VAL A 411 6.98 30.02 -2.07
N ALA A 412 6.52 30.99 -2.88
CA ALA A 412 5.20 31.61 -2.79
C ALA A 412 4.74 31.99 -1.36
N GLY A 413 5.66 32.54 -0.56
CA GLY A 413 5.36 32.97 0.81
C GLY A 413 5.47 31.87 1.87
N TYR A 414 5.98 30.69 1.51
CA TYR A 414 6.29 29.59 2.43
C TYR A 414 7.80 29.33 2.50
N ARG A 415 8.31 29.15 3.72
CA ARG A 415 9.64 28.58 3.99
C ARG A 415 9.57 27.07 3.85
N VAL A 416 10.49 26.50 3.07
CA VAL A 416 10.63 25.06 2.81
C VAL A 416 11.95 24.60 3.42
N ALA A 417 11.89 23.79 4.48
CA ALA A 417 13.07 23.31 5.17
C ALA A 417 13.63 22.04 4.50
N LEU A 418 14.75 22.15 3.79
CA LEU A 418 15.29 21.04 3.00
C LEU A 418 15.76 19.86 3.84
N ARG A 419 16.12 20.08 5.11
CA ARG A 419 16.44 19.01 6.07
C ARG A 419 15.34 17.94 6.18
N ALA A 420 14.08 18.30 5.96
CA ALA A 420 12.96 17.36 6.04
C ALA A 420 13.04 16.26 4.96
N SER A 421 13.70 16.55 3.82
CA SER A 421 13.88 15.59 2.72
C SER A 421 14.72 14.38 3.12
N LEU A 422 15.60 14.52 4.12
CA LEU A 422 16.38 13.40 4.69
C LEU A 422 15.47 12.33 5.32
N MET A 423 14.25 12.71 5.70
CA MET A 423 13.23 11.81 6.25
C MET A 423 12.11 11.51 5.24
N GLY A 424 12.31 11.83 3.95
CA GLY A 424 11.31 11.62 2.91
C GLY A 424 10.11 12.58 3.00
N ASN A 425 10.31 13.81 3.51
CA ASN A 425 9.24 14.79 3.64
C ASN A 425 9.61 16.15 3.04
N LEU A 426 8.56 16.91 2.71
CA LEU A 426 8.62 18.35 2.43
C LEU A 426 7.94 19.06 3.61
N ALA A 427 8.67 19.93 4.29
CA ALA A 427 8.15 20.69 5.42
C ALA A 427 8.01 22.16 5.04
N LEU A 428 6.77 22.67 5.05
CA LEU A 428 6.44 24.06 4.73
C LEU A 428 5.93 24.78 5.97
N ASN A 429 6.40 26.02 6.16
CA ASN A 429 5.88 26.96 7.14
C ASN A 429 5.58 28.28 6.44
N ALA A 430 4.49 28.96 6.77
CA ALA A 430 4.29 30.32 6.29
C ALA A 430 5.48 31.22 6.68
N ALA A 431 5.94 32.05 5.75
CA ALA A 431 7.12 32.89 5.93
C ALA A 431 6.81 34.11 6.83
N ALA A 432 5.62 34.70 6.68
CA ALA A 432 5.07 35.73 7.56
C ALA A 432 3.54 35.81 7.45
N LYS A 433 2.92 36.57 8.36
CA LYS A 433 1.48 36.85 8.34
C LYS A 433 1.13 37.65 7.07
N GLY A 434 0.21 37.13 6.25
CA GLY A 434 -0.16 37.77 4.97
C GLY A 434 0.90 37.70 3.85
N SER A 435 1.94 36.86 3.97
CA SER A 435 2.98 36.74 2.93
C SER A 435 2.64 35.77 1.79
N ALA A 436 1.56 35.02 1.90
CA ALA A 436 1.16 34.03 0.90
C ALA A 436 0.43 34.70 -0.27
N ALA A 437 0.67 34.18 -1.48
CA ALA A 437 0.16 34.79 -2.71
C ALA A 437 -1.35 34.52 -2.92
N GLY A 438 -2.09 35.58 -3.27
CA GLY A 438 -3.43 35.51 -3.87
C GLY A 438 -4.62 35.59 -2.91
N ASP A 439 -5.77 36.05 -3.42
CA ASP A 439 -7.05 35.98 -2.72
C ASP A 439 -7.54 34.53 -2.70
N TRP A 440 -7.78 33.98 -1.51
CA TRP A 440 -8.30 32.62 -1.36
C TRP A 440 -9.67 32.46 -2.01
N ARG A 441 -10.49 33.53 -2.07
CA ARG A 441 -11.78 33.50 -2.77
C ARG A 441 -11.60 33.27 -4.26
N ASP A 442 -10.65 33.97 -4.86
CA ASP A 442 -10.31 33.79 -6.28
C ASP A 442 -9.78 32.39 -6.56
N ALA A 443 -8.97 31.84 -5.64
CA ALA A 443 -8.50 30.46 -5.74
C ALA A 443 -9.68 29.47 -5.70
N VAL A 444 -10.61 29.59 -4.74
CA VAL A 444 -11.82 28.75 -4.67
C VAL A 444 -12.73 28.97 -5.88
N ASN A 445 -12.84 30.19 -6.38
CA ASN A 445 -13.67 30.52 -7.54
C ASN A 445 -13.21 29.80 -8.82
N ARG A 446 -11.90 29.57 -8.97
CA ARG A 446 -11.30 28.86 -10.10
C ARG A 446 -11.43 27.34 -10.01
N MET A 447 -11.78 26.79 -8.85
CA MET A 447 -11.87 25.34 -8.66
C MET A 447 -13.10 24.76 -9.37
N ASP A 448 -12.91 23.58 -9.96
CA ASP A 448 -13.98 22.75 -10.49
C ASP A 448 -14.42 21.75 -9.41
N GLY A 449 -15.59 21.98 -8.80
CA GLY A 449 -16.11 21.16 -7.70
C GLY A 449 -16.30 19.67 -8.04
N ASP A 450 -16.43 19.33 -9.33
CA ASP A 450 -16.53 17.93 -9.77
C ASP A 450 -15.16 17.24 -9.84
N LYS A 451 -14.10 18.01 -10.12
CA LYS A 451 -12.73 17.50 -10.31
C LYS A 451 -11.77 17.78 -9.16
N GLU A 452 -12.15 18.68 -8.26
CA GLU A 452 -11.25 19.24 -7.26
C GLU A 452 -11.91 19.30 -5.88
N ARG A 453 -11.07 19.27 -4.86
CA ARG A 453 -11.46 19.46 -3.46
C ARG A 453 -10.44 20.33 -2.75
N LEU A 454 -10.87 20.92 -1.65
CA LEU A 454 -10.05 21.75 -0.80
C LEU A 454 -9.71 20.99 0.49
N VAL A 455 -8.42 20.94 0.85
CA VAL A 455 -8.01 20.61 2.22
C VAL A 455 -7.62 21.90 2.91
N LEU A 456 -8.38 22.27 3.94
CA LEU A 456 -8.12 23.46 4.74
C LEU A 456 -7.43 23.06 6.05
N PHE A 457 -6.17 23.44 6.19
CA PHE A 457 -5.42 23.30 7.42
C PHE A 457 -5.83 24.38 8.42
N VAL A 458 -6.22 23.95 9.63
CA VAL A 458 -6.84 24.83 10.64
C VAL A 458 -6.04 24.77 11.94
N ARG A 459 -5.38 25.89 12.29
CA ARG A 459 -4.68 26.03 13.59
C ARG A 459 -5.60 26.52 14.71
N ARG A 460 -6.67 27.24 14.36
CA ARG A 460 -7.69 27.76 15.28
C ARG A 460 -9.09 27.47 14.71
N PRO A 461 -9.81 26.46 15.22
CA PRO A 461 -11.14 26.11 14.74
C PRO A 461 -12.15 27.26 14.83
N ASP A 462 -12.01 28.12 15.85
CA ASP A 462 -12.91 29.24 16.10
C ASP A 462 -12.59 30.51 15.27
N ASP A 463 -11.62 30.45 14.35
CA ASP A 463 -11.31 31.58 13.47
C ASP A 463 -12.49 31.82 12.49
N PRO A 464 -13.14 33.00 12.49
CA PRO A 464 -14.29 33.27 11.61
C PRO A 464 -13.99 33.07 10.12
N LEU A 465 -12.71 33.20 9.70
CA LEU A 465 -12.33 32.94 8.32
C LEU A 465 -12.48 31.47 7.92
N VAL A 466 -12.38 30.54 8.87
CA VAL A 466 -12.63 29.12 8.58
C VAL A 466 -14.08 28.93 8.14
N ALA A 467 -15.04 29.51 8.87
CA ALA A 467 -16.45 29.46 8.51
C ALA A 467 -16.74 30.14 7.17
N ASP A 468 -16.09 31.27 6.89
CA ASP A 468 -16.20 32.00 5.61
C ASP A 468 -15.70 31.16 4.42
N VAL A 469 -14.54 30.50 4.55
CA VAL A 469 -14.00 29.59 3.53
C VAL A 469 -14.96 28.42 3.28
N LEU A 470 -15.45 27.79 4.36
CA LEU A 470 -16.39 26.67 4.26
C LEU A 470 -17.68 27.07 3.54
N ALA A 471 -18.26 28.21 3.90
CA ALA A 471 -19.49 28.72 3.28
C ALA A 471 -19.28 29.07 1.80
N HIS A 472 -18.18 29.75 1.48
CA HIS A 472 -17.87 30.16 0.10
C HIS A 472 -17.59 28.95 -0.80
N ALA A 473 -16.82 27.97 -0.32
CA ALA A 473 -16.55 26.74 -1.06
C ALA A 473 -17.83 25.91 -1.28
N ALA A 474 -18.69 25.79 -0.25
CA ALA A 474 -19.98 25.12 -0.37
C ALA A 474 -20.88 25.79 -1.44
N ALA A 475 -20.93 27.12 -1.48
CA ALA A 475 -21.67 27.87 -2.51
C ALA A 475 -21.14 27.63 -3.95
N ARG A 476 -19.88 27.20 -4.08
CA ARG A 476 -19.24 26.84 -5.35
C ARG A 476 -19.30 25.34 -5.67
N GLY A 477 -19.90 24.52 -4.79
CA GLY A 477 -19.91 23.06 -4.92
C GLY A 477 -18.55 22.40 -4.69
N VAL A 478 -17.61 23.10 -4.06
CA VAL A 478 -16.27 22.58 -3.75
C VAL A 478 -16.30 21.91 -2.38
N ALA A 479 -16.00 20.62 -2.34
CA ALA A 479 -15.89 19.88 -1.08
C ALA A 479 -14.66 20.38 -0.28
N VAL A 480 -14.85 20.64 1.02
CA VAL A 480 -13.78 21.06 1.93
C VAL A 480 -13.56 20.03 3.02
N LEU A 481 -12.31 19.62 3.22
CA LEU A 481 -11.87 18.76 4.30
C LEU A 481 -11.00 19.57 5.24
N THR A 482 -11.46 19.79 6.47
CA THR A 482 -10.67 20.50 7.49
C THR A 482 -9.67 19.57 8.15
N HIS A 483 -8.42 20.01 8.30
CA HIS A 483 -7.37 19.26 8.96
C HIS A 483 -6.77 20.08 10.12
N PRO A 484 -6.94 19.66 11.38
CA PRO A 484 -6.42 20.41 12.51
C PRO A 484 -4.89 20.37 12.54
N LEU A 485 -4.26 21.49 12.89
CA LEU A 485 -2.82 21.59 13.08
C LEU A 485 -2.49 22.20 14.44
N LEU A 486 -1.42 21.70 15.05
CA LEU A 486 -0.84 22.35 16.22
C LEU A 486 -0.26 23.72 15.81
N PRO A 487 -0.34 24.76 16.67
CA PRO A 487 0.01 26.14 16.32
C PRO A 487 1.36 26.33 15.60
N GLU A 488 2.39 25.57 15.98
CA GLU A 488 3.75 25.69 15.43
C GLU A 488 4.16 24.49 14.53
N ALA A 489 3.26 23.55 14.27
CA ALA A 489 3.60 22.39 13.45
C ALA A 489 3.76 22.79 11.97
N PRO A 490 4.84 22.36 11.30
CA PRO A 490 4.97 22.57 9.87
C PRO A 490 3.96 21.73 9.10
N LEU A 491 3.52 22.24 7.95
CA LEU A 491 2.81 21.45 6.97
C LEU A 491 3.78 20.43 6.40
N THR A 492 3.46 19.14 6.53
CA THR A 492 4.34 18.06 6.11
C THR A 492 3.71 17.26 4.98
N PHE A 493 4.41 17.14 3.87
CA PHE A 493 3.99 16.37 2.70
C PHE A 493 5.02 15.30 2.35
N GLY A 494 4.60 14.25 1.63
CA GLY A 494 5.49 13.24 1.05
C GLY A 494 6.49 13.90 0.11
N PHE A 495 7.77 13.57 0.24
CA PHE A 495 8.77 14.02 -0.71
C PHE A 495 10.03 13.19 -0.58
N LYS A 496 10.24 12.30 -1.54
CA LYS A 496 11.50 11.58 -1.70
C LYS A 496 12.02 11.89 -3.08
N LEU A 497 13.28 12.30 -3.15
CA LEU A 497 13.94 12.42 -4.43
C LEU A 497 14.10 11.00 -4.99
N LEU A 498 13.46 10.72 -6.12
CA LEU A 498 13.72 9.49 -6.85
C LEU A 498 15.18 9.53 -7.30
N GLN A 499 15.97 8.59 -6.81
CA GLN A 499 17.33 8.41 -7.27
C GLN A 499 17.24 7.72 -8.63
N ASP A 500 17.52 8.48 -9.69
CA ASP A 500 17.78 7.89 -10.99
C ASP A 500 19.20 7.30 -10.96
N GLU A 501 19.26 5.98 -11.19
CA GLU A 501 20.42 5.09 -11.41
C GLU A 501 21.73 5.38 -10.66
#